data_AF-A0A4S4AYE2-F1
#
_entry.id   AF-A0A4S4AYE2-F1
#
_cell.length_a   1.000
_cell.length_b   1.000
_cell.length_c   1.000
_cell.angle_alpha   90.00
_cell.angle_beta   90.00
_cell.angle_gamma   90.00
#
_symmetry.space_group_name_H-M   'P 1'
#
loop_
_entity.id
_entity.type
_entity.pdbx_description
1 polymer ?
#
loop_
_entity_poly.entity_id
_entity_poly.type
_entity_poly.pdbx_seq_one_letter_code
_entity_poly.pdbx_strand_id
1 'polypeptide(L)'
;MSITPQQLSRIVIAHNLTAIDAHLARDDETERRNEAIEAAADLIWRKRIAMPGKPEFVRPDRLREGITEVMGTADDDEIAELAQLAAGNVEQFGRVLEERVRDYWLADCMERARQQIDRMEREDAAEDSRSQTES
;
A
#
# COMPACT_ATOMS: atom_id res chain seq x y z
N MET A 1 -18.07 -30.62 41.52
CA MET A 1 -16.68 -30.11 41.56
C MET A 1 -16.77 -28.59 41.49
N SER A 2 -16.35 -27.88 42.53
CA SER A 2 -16.42 -26.41 42.59
C SER A 2 -15.06 -25.82 42.24
N ILE A 3 -15.01 -24.90 41.27
CA ILE A 3 -13.78 -24.21 40.87
C ILE A 3 -13.39 -23.22 41.97
N THR A 4 -12.15 -23.27 42.43
CA THR A 4 -11.67 -22.32 43.44
C THR A 4 -11.36 -20.95 42.83
N PRO A 5 -11.41 -19.86 43.61
CA PRO A 5 -11.03 -18.52 43.13
C PRO A 5 -9.62 -18.46 42.51
N GLN A 6 -8.69 -19.29 43.01
CA GLN A 6 -7.33 -19.42 42.46
C GLN A 6 -7.32 -20.12 41.09
N GLN A 7 -8.19 -21.12 40.90
CA GLN A 7 -8.36 -21.77 39.59
C GLN A 7 -9.02 -20.83 38.58
N LEU A 8 -10.03 -20.06 38.99
CA LEU A 8 -10.66 -19.03 38.14
C LEU A 8 -9.65 -17.96 37.71
N SER A 9 -8.83 -17.45 38.64
CA SER A 9 -7.80 -16.45 38.33
C SER A 9 -6.77 -16.98 37.31
N ARG A 10 -6.32 -18.23 37.45
CA ARG A 10 -5.39 -18.86 36.49
C ARG A 10 -6.00 -19.02 35.10
N ILE A 11 -7.27 -19.41 35.02
CA ILE A 11 -7.99 -19.54 33.74
C ILE A 11 -8.11 -18.19 33.05
N VAL A 12 -8.47 -17.13 33.78
CA VAL A 12 -8.58 -15.77 33.23
C VAL A 12 -7.23 -15.24 32.75
N ILE A 13 -6.16 -15.45 33.52
CA ILE A 13 -4.80 -15.04 33.12
C ILE A 13 -4.36 -15.79 31.86
N ALA A 14 -4.56 -17.11 31.79
CA ALA A 14 -4.21 -17.91 30.61
C ALA A 14 -4.97 -17.45 29.37
N HIS A 15 -6.28 -17.20 29.48
CA HIS A 15 -7.09 -16.70 28.38
C HIS A 15 -6.61 -15.32 27.89
N ASN A 16 -6.30 -14.40 28.80
CA ASN A 16 -5.79 -13.08 28.46
C ASN A 16 -4.42 -13.15 27.78
N LEU A 17 -3.52 -14.02 28.24
CA LEU A 17 -2.21 -14.21 27.59
C LEU A 17 -2.37 -14.75 26.17
N THR A 18 -3.23 -15.74 25.94
CA THR A 18 -3.50 -16.25 24.59
C THR A 18 -4.10 -15.18 23.68
N ALA A 19 -5.00 -14.33 24.20
CA ALA A 19 -5.58 -13.23 23.42
C ALA A 19 -4.54 -12.17 23.06
N ILE A 20 -3.61 -11.86 23.97
CA ILE A 20 -2.49 -10.93 23.72
C ILE A 20 -1.54 -11.53 22.67
N ASP A 21 -1.15 -12.79 22.80
CA ASP A 21 -0.25 -13.46 21.84
C ASP A 21 -0.87 -13.50 20.43
N ALA A 22 -2.18 -13.79 20.33
CA ALA A 22 -2.88 -13.78 19.06
C ALA A 22 -2.96 -12.36 18.44
N HIS A 23 -3.10 -11.33 19.27
CA HIS A 23 -3.10 -9.95 18.79
C HIS A 23 -1.71 -9.55 18.28
N LEU A 24 -0.65 -9.85 19.03
CA LEU A 24 0.73 -9.58 18.64
C LEU A 24 1.10 -10.31 17.33
N ALA A 25 0.72 -11.58 17.20
CA ALA A 25 0.97 -12.34 15.97
C ALA A 25 0.28 -11.74 14.74
N ARG A 26 -0.93 -11.20 14.91
CA ARG A 26 -1.68 -10.51 13.84
C ARG A 26 -1.04 -9.18 13.46
N ASP A 27 -0.51 -8.45 14.44
CA ASP A 27 0.19 -7.19 14.20
C ASP A 27 1.50 -7.46 13.43
N ASP A 28 2.28 -8.46 13.84
CA ASP A 28 3.51 -8.90 13.14
C ASP A 28 3.23 -9.36 11.69
N GLU A 29 2.09 -10.01 11.45
CA GLU A 29 1.66 -10.41 10.11
C GLU A 29 1.26 -9.21 9.26
N THR A 30 0.54 -8.25 9.85
CA THR A 30 0.15 -7.01 9.16
C THR A 30 1.37 -6.18 8.78
N GLU A 31 2.36 -6.07 9.67
CA GLU A 31 3.61 -5.37 9.42
C GLU A 31 4.39 -6.02 8.27
N ARG A 32 4.63 -7.34 8.33
CA ARG A 32 5.29 -8.08 7.24
C ARG A 32 4.57 -7.93 5.91
N ARG A 33 3.24 -7.92 5.92
CA ARG A 33 2.44 -7.73 4.70
C ARG A 33 2.61 -6.31 4.15
N ASN A 34 2.62 -5.29 5.00
CA ASN A 34 2.87 -3.91 4.59
C ASN A 34 4.28 -3.74 3.99
N GLU A 35 5.31 -4.31 4.63
CA GLU A 35 6.68 -4.31 4.10
C GLU A 35 6.77 -4.98 2.72
N ALA A 36 6.09 -6.11 2.52
CA ALA A 36 6.03 -6.80 1.24
C ALA A 36 5.35 -5.95 0.14
N ILE A 37 4.26 -5.26 0.49
CA ILE A 37 3.56 -4.33 -0.41
C ILE A 37 4.49 -3.17 -0.78
N GLU A 38 5.17 -2.56 0.18
CA GLU A 38 6.09 -1.44 -0.07
C GLU A 38 7.26 -1.86 -0.97
N ALA A 39 7.86 -3.02 -0.70
CA ALA A 39 8.94 -3.58 -1.53
C ALA A 39 8.46 -3.88 -2.97
N ALA A 40 7.26 -4.44 -3.13
CA ALA A 40 6.68 -4.69 -4.44
C ALA A 40 6.35 -3.38 -5.17
N ALA A 41 5.81 -2.38 -4.48
CA ALA A 41 5.51 -1.07 -5.05
C ALA A 41 6.78 -0.35 -5.52
N ASP A 42 7.86 -0.38 -4.74
CA ASP A 42 9.17 0.16 -5.12
C ASP A 42 9.75 -0.55 -6.36
N LEU A 43 9.58 -1.87 -6.46
CA LEU A 43 9.97 -2.62 -7.65
C LEU A 43 9.16 -2.20 -8.89
N ILE A 44 7.84 -2.02 -8.75
CA ILE A 44 6.95 -1.55 -9.82
C ILE A 44 7.36 -0.15 -10.26
N TRP A 45 7.58 0.76 -9.30
CA TRP A 45 8.05 2.12 -9.51
C TRP A 45 9.32 2.14 -10.35
N ARG A 46 10.38 1.44 -9.90
CA ARG A 46 11.67 1.39 -10.62
C ARG A 46 11.55 0.83 -12.03
N LYS A 47 10.72 -0.20 -12.22
CA LYS A 47 10.57 -0.87 -13.52
C LYS A 47 9.76 -0.05 -14.52
N ARG A 48 8.70 0.62 -14.07
CA ARG A 48 7.66 1.18 -14.96
C ARG A 48 7.59 2.70 -14.97
N ILE A 49 7.88 3.35 -13.85
CA ILE A 49 7.64 4.78 -13.64
C ILE A 49 8.93 5.57 -13.63
N ALA A 50 9.93 5.09 -12.88
CA ALA A 50 11.16 5.82 -12.63
C ALA A 50 12.13 5.79 -13.82
N MET A 51 12.89 6.86 -13.99
CA MET A 51 13.93 6.98 -15.00
C MET A 51 15.06 5.97 -14.70
N PRO A 52 15.55 5.22 -15.71
CA PRO A 52 16.65 4.29 -15.51
C PRO A 52 17.89 4.98 -14.92
N GLY A 53 18.42 4.44 -13.82
CA GLY A 53 19.57 5.02 -13.10
C GLY A 53 19.27 6.26 -12.26
N LYS A 54 18.00 6.70 -12.20
CA LYS A 54 17.53 7.91 -11.53
C LYS A 54 16.16 7.65 -10.87
N PRO A 55 16.09 6.81 -9.83
CA PRO A 55 14.82 6.34 -9.24
C PRO A 55 13.93 7.46 -8.69
N GLU A 56 14.51 8.61 -8.37
CA GLU A 56 13.80 9.80 -7.92
C GLU A 56 13.11 10.57 -9.06
N PHE A 57 13.46 10.32 -10.33
CA PHE A 57 12.85 11.04 -11.45
C PHE A 57 11.82 10.18 -12.18
N VAL A 58 10.67 10.75 -12.53
CA VAL A 58 9.64 10.09 -13.35
C VAL A 58 10.09 10.12 -14.81
N ARG A 59 9.84 9.03 -15.56
CA ARG A 59 10.12 9.00 -17.01
C ARG A 59 9.26 10.02 -17.75
N PRO A 60 9.75 10.66 -18.84
CA PRO A 60 8.98 11.68 -19.55
C PRO A 60 7.62 11.23 -20.10
N ASP A 61 7.51 9.97 -20.57
CA ASP A 61 6.25 9.37 -21.01
C ASP A 61 5.26 9.23 -19.86
N ARG A 62 5.73 8.73 -18.71
CA ARG A 62 4.93 8.56 -17.49
C ARG A 62 4.55 9.89 -16.86
N LEU A 63 5.41 10.90 -16.95
CA LEU A 63 5.09 12.26 -16.50
C LEU A 63 3.92 12.80 -17.32
N ARG A 64 3.96 12.70 -18.65
CA ARG A 64 2.87 13.14 -19.53
C ARG A 64 1.55 12.41 -19.26
N GLU A 65 1.61 11.09 -19.14
CA GLU A 65 0.43 10.27 -18.80
C GLU A 65 -0.12 10.68 -17.43
N GLY A 66 0.74 10.79 -16.42
CA GLY A 66 0.33 11.18 -15.07
C GLY A 66 -0.30 12.57 -15.02
N ILE A 67 0.20 13.55 -15.78
CA ILE A 67 -0.43 14.87 -15.90
C ILE A 67 -1.87 14.72 -16.41
N THR A 68 -2.09 13.83 -17.38
CA THR A 68 -3.42 13.62 -17.96
C THR A 68 -4.37 13.01 -16.93
N GLU A 69 -3.89 12.03 -16.14
CA GLU A 69 -4.67 11.42 -15.07
C GLU A 69 -4.98 12.41 -13.95
N VAL A 70 -3.97 13.12 -13.43
CA VAL A 70 -4.13 14.15 -12.39
C VAL A 70 -5.13 15.22 -12.81
N MET A 71 -5.00 15.76 -14.03
CA MET A 71 -5.93 16.77 -14.53
C MET A 71 -7.31 16.20 -14.85
N GLY A 72 -7.41 14.92 -15.19
CA GLY A 72 -8.68 14.24 -15.49
C GLY A 72 -9.49 13.91 -14.23
N THR A 73 -8.85 13.82 -13.07
CA THR A 73 -9.51 13.59 -11.77
C THR A 73 -9.66 14.85 -10.93
N ALA A 74 -9.04 15.96 -11.32
CA ALA A 74 -9.11 17.22 -10.59
C ALA A 74 -10.52 17.83 -10.67
N ASP A 75 -11.00 18.36 -9.56
CA ASP A 75 -12.25 19.12 -9.54
C ASP A 75 -12.06 20.58 -10.02
N ASP A 76 -13.17 21.31 -10.18
CA ASP A 76 -13.15 22.68 -10.69
C ASP A 76 -12.35 23.65 -9.78
N ASP A 77 -12.36 23.42 -8.46
CA ASP A 77 -11.63 24.25 -7.49
C ASP A 77 -10.14 23.99 -7.60
N GLU A 78 -9.73 22.72 -7.70
CA GLU A 78 -8.34 22.31 -7.92
C GLU A 78 -7.80 22.82 -9.26
N ILE A 79 -8.61 22.76 -10.32
CA ILE A 79 -8.25 23.30 -11.64
C ILE A 79 -8.06 24.82 -11.54
N ALA A 80 -8.93 25.52 -10.81
CA ALA A 80 -8.81 26.97 -10.62
C ALA A 80 -7.54 27.35 -9.85
N GLU A 81 -7.18 26.61 -8.80
CA GLU A 81 -5.94 26.80 -8.05
C GLU A 81 -4.70 26.59 -8.94
N LEU A 82 -4.68 25.51 -9.72
CA LEU A 82 -3.60 25.20 -10.65
C LEU A 82 -3.47 26.28 -11.75
N ALA A 83 -4.59 26.79 -12.26
CA ALA A 83 -4.61 27.87 -13.24
C ALA A 83 -4.05 29.19 -12.67
N GLN A 84 -4.40 29.53 -11.42
CA GLN A 84 -3.84 30.70 -10.74
C GLN A 84 -2.33 30.57 -10.53
N LEU A 85 -1.85 29.39 -10.12
CA LEU A 85 -0.42 29.10 -9.99
C LEU A 85 0.30 29.25 -11.34
N ALA A 86 -0.26 28.71 -12.42
CA ALA A 86 0.32 28.83 -13.76
C ALA A 86 0.43 30.30 -14.22
N ALA A 87 -0.53 31.15 -13.88
CA ALA A 87 -0.52 32.57 -14.23
C ALA A 87 0.46 33.40 -13.40
N GLY A 88 0.65 33.06 -12.12
CA GLY A 88 1.49 33.82 -11.19
C GLY A 88 2.95 33.37 -11.13
N ASN A 89 3.20 32.05 -11.20
CA ASN A 89 4.53 31.47 -11.08
C ASN A 89 4.62 30.09 -11.77
N VAL A 90 5.00 30.11 -13.05
CA VAL A 90 5.10 28.90 -13.89
C VAL A 90 6.06 27.84 -13.32
N GLU A 91 7.14 28.26 -12.65
CA GLU A 91 8.10 27.33 -12.07
C GLU A 91 7.51 26.60 -10.86
N GLN A 92 6.77 27.32 -10.01
CA GLN A 92 6.06 26.72 -8.88
C GLN A 92 4.91 25.83 -9.36
N PHE A 93 4.18 26.24 -10.39
CA PHE A 93 3.17 25.40 -11.04
C PHE A 93 3.76 24.08 -11.53
N GLY A 94 4.91 24.13 -12.24
CA GLY A 94 5.61 22.94 -12.71
C GLY A 94 5.98 21.99 -11.57
N ARG A 95 6.51 22.52 -10.47
CA ARG A 95 6.85 21.71 -9.28
C ARG A 95 5.64 21.05 -8.63
N VAL A 96 4.56 21.79 -8.44
CA VAL A 96 3.31 21.25 -7.86
C VAL A 96 2.74 20.15 -8.76
N LEU A 97 2.75 20.36 -10.07
CA LEU A 97 2.25 19.38 -11.01
C LEU A 97 3.12 18.11 -11.02
N GLU A 98 4.45 18.24 -11.00
CA GLU A 98 5.37 17.11 -10.89
C GLU A 98 5.16 16.31 -9.59
N GLU A 99 4.91 16.99 -8.47
CA GLU A 99 4.63 16.38 -7.17
C GLU A 99 3.31 15.61 -7.20
N ARG A 100 2.21 16.21 -7.68
CA ARG A 100 0.92 15.53 -7.82
C ARG A 100 1.02 14.29 -8.72
N VAL A 101 1.78 14.37 -9.81
CA VAL A 101 2.00 13.24 -10.72
C VAL A 101 2.80 12.14 -10.06
N ARG A 102 3.82 12.49 -9.26
CA ARG A 102 4.56 11.51 -8.47
C ARG A 102 3.64 10.81 -7.48
N ASP A 103 2.84 11.55 -6.73
CA ASP A 103 1.92 11.01 -5.72
C ASP A 103 0.88 10.07 -6.34
N TYR A 104 0.32 10.47 -7.49
CA TYR A 104 -0.57 9.63 -8.27
C TYR A 104 0.06 8.28 -8.62
N TRP A 105 1.28 8.30 -9.17
CA TRP A 105 1.97 7.05 -9.55
C TRP A 105 2.41 6.22 -8.35
N LEU A 106 2.77 6.83 -7.23
CA LEU A 106 3.06 6.11 -5.99
C LEU A 106 1.81 5.38 -5.49
N ALA A 107 0.66 6.05 -5.49
CA ALA A 107 -0.61 5.43 -5.12
C ALA A 107 -0.97 4.25 -6.04
N ASP A 108 -0.84 4.41 -7.37
CA ASP A 108 -1.06 3.32 -8.33
C ASP A 108 -0.09 2.15 -8.12
N CYS A 109 1.19 2.41 -7.83
CA CYS A 109 2.18 1.37 -7.52
C CYS A 109 1.79 0.59 -6.26
N MET A 110 1.38 1.29 -5.20
CA MET A 110 0.93 0.68 -3.94
C MET A 110 -0.32 -0.18 -4.15
N GLU A 111 -1.28 0.30 -4.91
CA GLU A 111 -2.51 -0.44 -5.20
C GLU A 111 -2.23 -1.70 -6.03
N ARG A 112 -1.36 -1.60 -7.04
CA ARG A 112 -0.93 -2.77 -7.82
C ARG A 112 -0.19 -3.79 -6.96
N ALA A 113 0.68 -3.32 -6.05
CA ALA A 113 1.41 -4.20 -5.15
C ALA A 113 0.46 -4.96 -4.22
N ARG A 114 -0.54 -4.28 -3.63
CA ARG A 114 -1.60 -4.91 -2.84
C ARG A 114 -2.32 -6.00 -3.62
N GLN A 115 -2.76 -5.69 -4.84
CA GLN A 115 -3.46 -6.65 -5.69
C GLN A 115 -2.60 -7.86 -6.08
N GLN A 116 -1.28 -7.70 -6.19
CA GLN A 116 -0.35 -8.81 -6.45
C GLN A 116 -0.21 -9.72 -5.23
N ILE A 117 0.03 -9.15 -4.05
CA ILE A 117 0.14 -9.91 -2.79
C ILE A 117 -1.17 -10.65 -2.50
N ASP A 118 -2.31 -9.95 -2.59
CA ASP A 118 -3.63 -10.55 -2.43
C ASP A 118 -3.90 -11.70 -3.41
N ARG A 119 -3.30 -11.67 -4.60
CA ARG A 119 -3.46 -12.76 -5.56
C ARG A 119 -2.60 -13.96 -5.15
N MET A 120 -1.35 -13.73 -4.79
CA MET A 120 -0.42 -14.77 -4.33
C MET A 120 -0.99 -15.50 -3.11
N GLU A 121 -1.47 -14.75 -2.10
CA GLU A 121 -2.07 -15.33 -0.89
C GLU A 121 -3.29 -16.21 -1.19
N ARG A 122 -4.11 -15.82 -2.18
CA ARG A 122 -5.27 -16.64 -2.60
C ARG A 122 -4.86 -17.89 -3.36
N GLU A 123 -3.79 -17.81 -4.16
CA GLU A 123 -3.25 -18.94 -4.91
C GLU A 123 -2.63 -19.97 -3.95
N ASP A 124 -1.83 -19.52 -2.98
CA ASP A 124 -1.22 -20.35 -1.94
C ASP A 124 -2.28 -21.07 -1.10
N ALA A 125 -3.31 -20.34 -0.63
CA ALA A 125 -4.42 -20.92 0.14
C ALA A 125 -5.21 -21.97 -0.66
N ALA A 126 -5.33 -21.80 -1.98
CA ALA A 126 -5.99 -22.76 -2.86
C ALA A 126 -5.14 -24.02 -3.10
N GLU A 127 -3.81 -23.89 -3.16
CA GLU A 127 -2.88 -25.02 -3.31
C GLU A 127 -2.83 -25.89 -2.04
N ASP A 128 -2.80 -25.26 -0.86
CA ASP A 128 -2.87 -25.96 0.43
C ASP A 128 -4.16 -26.77 0.57
N SER A 129 -5.29 -26.16 0.16
CA SER A 129 -6.61 -26.81 0.22
C SER A 129 -6.69 -28.03 -0.70
N ARG A 130 -6.05 -27.99 -1.89
CA ARG A 130 -6.01 -29.13 -2.82
C ARG A 130 -5.14 -30.26 -2.29
N SER A 131 -3.98 -29.93 -1.73
CA SER A 131 -3.03 -30.91 -1.17
C SER A 131 -3.63 -31.70 0.01
N GLN A 132 -4.50 -31.06 0.80
CA GLN A 132 -5.24 -31.71 1.89
C GLN A 132 -6.39 -32.61 1.42
N THR A 133 -6.96 -32.37 0.24
CA THR A 133 -8.03 -33.24 -0.33
C THR A 133 -7.50 -34.46 -1.08
N GLU A 134 -6.22 -34.44 -1.49
CA GLU A 134 -5.57 -35.53 -2.24
C GLU A 134 -4.71 -36.46 -1.36
N SER A 135 -4.57 -36.15 -0.05
CA SER A 135 -3.87 -36.98 0.95
C SER A 135 -4.84 -37.81 1.80
#